data_AF-A0A5P0JA49-F1
#
_entry.id   AF-A0A5P0JA49-F1
#
_cell.length_a   1.000
_cell.length_b   1.000
_cell.length_c   1.000
_cell.angle_alpha   90.00
_cell.angle_beta   90.00
_cell.angle_gamma   90.00
#
_symmetry.space_group_name_H-M   'P 1'
#
loop_
_entity.id
_entity.type
_entity.pdbx_description
1 polymer ?
#
loop_
_entity_poly.entity_id
_entity_poly.type
_entity_poly.pdbx_seq_one_letter_code
_entity_poly.pdbx_strand_id
1 'polypeptide(L)'
;MKTFLWLLVISIGGYASGYYRGYTGAIADDNEEKLQRMFDESEAVIAEMRGLTADAQAVLADVRKAEQERNGEGEARRENMSTAMRTDKCAGAVVPVAVSNGLLRKDKSANPADSRTSTAKPD
;
A
#
# COMPACT_ATOMS: atom_id res chain seq x y z
N MET A 1 -71.16 39.29 -1.15
CA MET A 1 -70.43 38.57 -0.08
C MET A 1 -69.47 37.50 -0.60
N LYS A 2 -69.88 36.64 -1.54
CA LYS A 2 -69.04 35.52 -2.03
C LYS A 2 -67.75 35.94 -2.77
N THR A 3 -67.75 37.06 -3.47
CA THR A 3 -66.57 37.60 -4.17
C THR A 3 -65.48 38.10 -3.22
N PHE A 4 -65.86 38.70 -2.09
CA PHE A 4 -64.91 39.14 -1.05
C PHE A 4 -64.22 37.98 -0.35
N LEU A 5 -64.91 36.85 -0.16
CA LEU A 5 -64.30 35.63 0.39
C LEU A 5 -63.20 35.07 -0.52
N TRP A 6 -63.40 35.10 -1.84
CA TRP A 6 -62.37 34.65 -2.80
C TRP A 6 -61.13 35.55 -2.81
N LEU A 7 -61.30 36.87 -2.69
CA LEU A 7 -60.18 37.80 -2.60
C LEU A 7 -59.33 37.57 -1.34
N LEU A 8 -59.98 37.24 -0.22
CA LEU A 8 -59.28 36.91 1.02
C LEU A 8 -58.44 35.62 0.89
N VAL A 9 -58.97 34.59 0.26
CA VAL A 9 -58.23 33.32 0.08
C VAL A 9 -57.02 33.50 -0.83
N ILE A 10 -57.14 34.27 -1.92
CA ILE A 10 -56.01 34.54 -2.83
C ILE A 10 -54.93 35.37 -2.13
N SER A 11 -55.32 36.36 -1.33
CA SER A 11 -54.39 37.16 -0.53
C SER A 11 -53.56 36.29 0.42
N ILE A 12 -54.20 35.39 1.15
CA ILE A 12 -53.53 34.50 2.12
C ILE A 12 -52.64 33.48 1.38
N GLY A 13 -53.14 32.90 0.28
CA GLY A 13 -52.38 31.94 -0.52
C GLY A 13 -51.13 32.55 -1.15
N GLY A 14 -51.22 33.79 -1.65
CA GLY A 14 -50.08 34.53 -2.19
C GLY A 14 -49.02 34.83 -1.11
N TYR A 15 -49.46 35.24 0.08
CA TYR A 15 -48.56 35.54 1.20
C TYR A 15 -47.82 34.30 1.69
N ALA A 16 -48.52 33.18 1.87
CA ALA A 16 -47.90 31.92 2.26
C ALA A 16 -46.90 31.44 1.21
N SER A 17 -47.28 31.47 -0.07
CA SER A 17 -46.41 31.04 -1.17
C SER A 17 -45.12 31.87 -1.25
N GLY A 18 -45.21 33.19 -1.09
CA GLY A 18 -44.04 34.08 -1.05
C GLY A 18 -43.15 33.82 0.16
N TYR A 19 -43.74 33.61 1.34
CA TYR A 19 -43.01 33.30 2.56
C TYR A 19 -42.25 31.97 2.47
N TYR A 20 -42.91 30.92 1.97
CA TYR A 20 -42.26 29.63 1.74
C TYR A 20 -41.09 29.74 0.75
N ARG A 21 -41.26 30.49 -0.35
CA ARG A 21 -40.18 30.70 -1.33
C ARG A 21 -38.97 31.43 -0.75
N GLY A 22 -39.20 32.47 0.05
CA GLY A 22 -38.13 33.21 0.72
C GLY A 22 -37.39 32.35 1.75
N TYR A 23 -38.12 31.56 2.53
CA TYR A 23 -37.54 30.62 3.50
C TYR A 23 -36.70 29.54 2.82
N THR A 24 -37.17 28.97 1.71
CA THR A 24 -36.37 28.00 0.92
C THR A 24 -35.16 28.64 0.26
N GLY A 25 -35.24 29.92 -0.13
CA GLY A 25 -34.10 30.67 -0.68
C GLY A 25 -33.01 30.90 0.36
N ALA A 26 -33.38 31.32 1.57
CA ALA A 26 -32.42 31.51 2.66
C ALA A 26 -31.73 30.20 3.07
N ILE A 27 -32.45 29.07 3.04
CA ILE A 27 -31.86 27.74 3.29
C ILE A 27 -30.94 27.29 2.15
N ALA A 28 -31.21 27.70 0.91
CA ALA A 28 -30.34 27.39 -0.22
C ALA A 28 -28.99 28.11 -0.07
N ASP A 29 -29.00 29.40 0.26
CA ASP A 29 -27.77 30.18 0.47
C ASP A 29 -26.92 29.61 1.63
N ASP A 30 -27.55 29.27 2.77
CA ASP A 30 -26.88 28.66 3.92
C ASP A 30 -26.27 27.28 3.60
N ASN A 31 -26.93 26.51 2.72
CA ASN A 31 -26.43 25.22 2.29
C ASN A 31 -25.28 25.36 1.30
N GLU A 32 -25.31 26.34 0.40
CA GLU A 32 -24.20 26.62 -0.52
C GLU A 32 -22.94 27.02 0.23
N GLU A 33 -23.04 27.86 1.26
CA GLU A 33 -21.89 28.23 2.10
C GLU A 33 -21.32 27.02 2.86
N LYS A 34 -22.19 26.15 3.40
CA LYS A 34 -21.75 24.89 4.03
C LYS A 34 -21.09 23.95 3.03
N LEU A 35 -21.63 23.85 1.81
CA LEU A 35 -21.05 23.02 0.75
C LEU A 35 -19.67 23.55 0.37
N GLN A 36 -19.52 24.86 0.19
CA GLN A 36 -18.23 25.49 -0.11
C GLN A 36 -17.20 25.24 0.99
N ARG A 37 -17.57 25.40 2.27
CA ARG A 37 -16.65 25.08 3.38
C ARG A 37 -16.21 23.62 3.39
N MET A 38 -17.12 22.69 3.11
CA MET A 38 -16.75 21.27 2.99
C MET A 38 -15.84 21.00 1.79
N PHE A 39 -16.04 21.70 0.67
CA PHE A 39 -15.15 21.59 -0.49
C PHE A 39 -13.77 22.16 -0.20
N ASP A 40 -13.66 23.32 0.43
CA ASP A 40 -12.38 23.93 0.81
C ASP A 40 -11.60 23.04 1.81
N GLU A 41 -12.30 22.49 2.81
CA GLU A 41 -11.70 21.56 3.78
C GLU A 41 -11.26 20.26 3.10
N SER A 42 -12.06 19.74 2.17
CA SER A 42 -11.71 18.55 1.38
C SER A 42 -10.54 18.80 0.44
N GLU A 43 -10.46 19.97 -0.18
CA GLU A 43 -9.36 20.35 -1.08
C GLU A 43 -8.04 20.45 -0.32
N ALA A 44 -8.06 21.04 0.89
CA ALA A 44 -6.89 21.10 1.76
C ALA A 44 -6.39 19.69 2.14
N VAL A 45 -7.30 18.78 2.53
CA VAL A 45 -6.96 17.39 2.89
C VAL A 45 -6.46 16.61 1.67
N ILE A 46 -7.06 16.80 0.48
CA ILE A 46 -6.61 16.16 -0.77
C ILE A 46 -5.23 16.68 -1.18
N ALA A 47 -4.93 17.96 -0.98
CA ALA A 47 -3.63 18.54 -1.25
C ALA A 47 -2.54 17.96 -0.32
N GLU A 48 -2.85 17.81 0.97
CA GLU A 48 -1.95 17.17 1.94
C GLU A 48 -1.68 15.71 1.58
N MET A 49 -2.74 14.94 1.28
CA MET A 49 -2.63 13.54 0.81
C MET A 49 -1.77 13.40 -0.46
N ARG A 50 -1.90 14.32 -1.42
CA ARG A 50 -1.06 14.32 -2.64
C ARG A 50 0.40 14.58 -2.33
N GLY A 51 0.71 15.46 -1.38
CA GLY A 51 2.06 15.68 -0.87
C GLY A 51 2.66 14.41 -0.27
N LEU A 52 1.94 13.76 0.64
CA LEU A 52 2.37 12.49 1.25
C LEU A 52 2.55 11.37 0.21
N THR A 53 1.73 11.36 -0.84
CA THR A 53 1.83 10.35 -1.91
C THR A 53 3.08 10.57 -2.77
N ALA A 54 3.47 11.83 -3.05
CA ALA A 54 4.68 12.14 -3.79
C ALA A 54 5.94 11.73 -3.03
N ASP A 55 5.99 11.99 -1.72
CA ASP A 55 7.09 11.56 -0.85
C ASP A 55 7.17 10.04 -0.75
N ALA A 56 6.02 9.35 -0.62
CA ALA A 56 5.98 7.89 -0.62
C ALA A 56 6.48 7.29 -1.94
N GLN A 57 6.14 7.90 -3.08
CA GLN A 57 6.65 7.46 -4.39
C GLN A 57 8.16 7.68 -4.54
N ALA A 58 8.70 8.78 -4.03
CA ALA A 58 10.14 9.04 -4.03
C ALA A 58 10.90 8.00 -3.19
N VAL A 59 10.43 7.72 -1.97
CA VAL A 59 11.02 6.70 -1.10
C VAL A 59 10.96 5.30 -1.74
N LEU A 60 9.84 4.95 -2.37
CA LEU A 60 9.70 3.68 -3.09
C LEU A 60 10.67 3.57 -4.28
N ALA A 61 10.92 4.67 -5.00
CA ALA A 61 11.87 4.69 -6.11
C ALA A 61 13.31 4.47 -5.62
N ASP A 62 13.69 5.08 -4.50
CA ASP A 62 15.02 4.91 -3.91
C ASP A 62 15.22 3.51 -3.32
N VAL A 63 14.20 2.95 -2.67
CA VAL A 63 14.24 1.55 -2.18
C VAL A 63 14.42 0.58 -3.35
N ARG A 64 13.70 0.78 -4.46
CA ARG A 64 13.87 -0.07 -5.66
C ARG A 64 15.26 0.01 -6.26
N LYS A 65 15.86 1.21 -6.31
CA LYS A 65 17.24 1.38 -6.78
C LYS A 65 18.23 0.64 -5.87
N ALA A 66 18.12 0.81 -4.56
CA ALA A 66 18.97 0.13 -3.59
C ALA A 66 18.83 -1.40 -3.67
N GLU A 67 17.61 -1.91 -3.92
CA GLU A 67 17.38 -3.34 -4.09
C GLU A 67 17.96 -3.87 -5.40
N GLN A 68 17.88 -3.12 -6.50
CA GLN A 68 18.54 -3.47 -7.76
C GLN A 68 20.06 -3.51 -7.62
N GLU A 69 20.66 -2.56 -6.92
CA GLU A 69 22.10 -2.51 -6.64
C GLU A 69 22.54 -3.73 -5.83
N ARG A 70 21.84 -4.02 -4.73
CA ARG A 70 22.10 -5.22 -3.91
C ARG A 70 21.93 -6.53 -4.67
N ASN A 71 20.96 -6.61 -5.59
CA ASN A 71 20.77 -7.81 -6.40
C ASN A 71 21.92 -7.99 -7.41
N GLY A 72 22.37 -6.92 -8.05
CA GLY A 72 23.52 -6.93 -8.95
C GLY A 72 24.81 -7.33 -8.23
N GLU A 73 25.08 -6.77 -7.05
CA GLU A 73 26.22 -7.17 -6.21
C GLU A 73 26.11 -8.63 -5.74
N GLY A 74 24.90 -9.07 -5.40
CA GLY A 74 24.62 -10.45 -5.02
C GLY A 74 24.89 -11.43 -6.16
N GLU A 75 24.51 -11.08 -7.38
CA GLU A 75 24.75 -11.87 -8.59
C GLU A 75 26.24 -11.91 -8.93
N ALA A 76 26.94 -10.77 -8.89
CA ALA A 76 28.39 -10.71 -9.06
C ALA A 76 29.14 -11.57 -8.03
N ARG A 77 28.69 -11.58 -6.76
CA ARG A 77 29.25 -12.46 -5.73
C ARG A 77 29.00 -13.94 -6.02
N ARG A 78 27.80 -14.31 -6.46
CA ARG A 78 27.47 -15.70 -6.84
C ARG A 78 28.31 -16.15 -8.03
N GLU A 79 28.47 -15.30 -9.03
CA GLU A 79 29.26 -15.59 -10.21
C GLU A 79 30.75 -15.76 -9.86
N ASN A 80 31.31 -14.89 -9.02
CA ASN A 80 32.67 -15.00 -8.53
C ASN A 80 32.88 -16.31 -7.75
N MET A 81 31.98 -16.65 -6.82
CA MET A 81 32.04 -17.93 -6.11
C MET A 81 31.92 -19.13 -7.05
N SER A 82 31.02 -19.08 -8.03
CA SER A 82 30.86 -20.16 -9.00
C SER A 82 32.10 -20.36 -9.87
N THR A 83 32.76 -19.26 -10.24
CA THR A 83 33.97 -19.27 -11.06
C THR A 83 35.16 -19.78 -10.26
N ALA A 84 35.29 -19.36 -9.00
CA ALA A 84 36.29 -19.90 -8.07
C ALA A 84 36.09 -21.40 -7.82
N MET A 85 34.84 -21.87 -7.72
CA MET A 85 34.55 -23.31 -7.58
C MET A 85 34.87 -24.12 -8.83
N ARG A 86 34.82 -23.54 -10.04
CA ARG A 86 35.15 -24.28 -11.28
C ARG A 86 36.62 -24.68 -11.39
N THR A 87 37.53 -23.91 -10.79
CA THR A 87 38.96 -24.20 -10.79
C THR A 87 39.38 -25.10 -9.62
N ASP A 88 38.47 -25.34 -8.66
CA ASP A 88 38.68 -26.22 -7.53
C ASP A 88 38.47 -27.70 -7.94
N LYS A 89 39.56 -28.48 -7.84
CA LYS A 89 39.55 -29.92 -8.18
C LYS A 89 38.65 -30.75 -7.27
N CYS A 90 38.43 -30.33 -6.04
CA CYS A 90 37.55 -30.99 -5.09
C CYS A 90 36.07 -30.66 -5.35
N ALA A 91 35.76 -29.45 -5.81
CA ALA A 91 34.38 -29.06 -6.17
C ALA A 91 33.89 -29.74 -7.46
N GLY A 92 34.79 -30.00 -8.41
CA GLY A 92 34.48 -30.74 -9.65
C GLY A 92 34.52 -32.26 -9.53
N ALA A 93 34.97 -32.80 -8.38
CA ALA A 93 35.10 -34.24 -8.19
C ALA A 93 33.73 -34.89 -7.97
N VAL A 94 33.45 -35.97 -8.71
CA VAL A 94 32.26 -36.79 -8.46
C VAL A 94 32.38 -37.41 -7.08
N VAL A 95 31.43 -37.06 -6.20
CA VAL A 95 31.37 -37.63 -4.84
C VAL A 95 31.17 -39.14 -4.97
N PRO A 96 32.01 -39.98 -4.33
CA PRO A 96 31.86 -41.43 -4.39
C PRO A 96 30.46 -41.86 -3.95
N VAL A 97 29.83 -42.77 -4.72
CA VAL A 97 28.45 -43.22 -4.51
C VAL A 97 28.17 -43.71 -3.09
N ALA A 98 29.16 -44.35 -2.45
CA ALA A 98 29.05 -44.80 -1.06
C ALA A 98 28.86 -43.64 -0.07
N VAL A 99 29.52 -42.50 -0.30
CA VAL A 99 29.39 -41.29 0.52
C VAL A 99 28.04 -40.61 0.25
N SER A 100 27.65 -40.48 -1.02
CA SER A 100 26.36 -39.90 -1.41
C SER A 100 25.17 -40.68 -0.86
N ASN A 101 25.21 -42.02 -0.97
CA ASN A 101 24.19 -42.90 -0.39
C ASN A 101 24.22 -42.90 1.15
N GLY A 102 25.41 -42.73 1.76
CA GLY A 102 25.54 -42.57 3.20
C GLY A 102 24.86 -41.29 3.71
N LEU A 103 25.03 -40.18 3.00
CA LEU A 103 24.38 -38.90 3.30
C LEU A 103 22.86 -38.97 3.08
N LEU A 104 22.41 -39.56 1.96
CA LEU A 104 21.00 -39.82 1.64
C LEU A 104 20.33 -40.89 2.53
N ARG A 105 21.12 -41.60 3.33
CA ARG A 105 20.58 -42.50 4.36
C ARG A 105 20.52 -41.80 5.71
N LYS A 106 21.44 -40.87 5.98
CA LYS A 106 21.43 -40.04 7.19
C LYS A 106 20.32 -39.00 7.18
N ASP A 107 20.03 -38.36 6.06
CA ASP A 107 18.89 -37.41 5.95
C ASP A 107 17.53 -38.11 6.14
N LYS A 108 17.42 -39.37 5.72
CA LYS A 108 16.24 -40.24 5.90
C LYS A 108 16.22 -40.96 7.26
N SER A 109 17.32 -40.87 8.02
CA SER A 109 17.38 -41.43 9.37
C SER A 109 16.59 -40.53 10.31
N ALA A 110 15.50 -41.04 10.87
CA ALA A 110 14.68 -40.33 11.85
C ALA A 110 15.36 -40.14 13.23
N ASN A 111 16.67 -40.39 13.32
CA ASN A 111 17.42 -40.32 14.56
C ASN A 111 17.88 -38.87 14.81
N PRO A 112 17.34 -38.16 15.82
CA PRO A 112 17.61 -36.73 16.06
C PRO A 112 19.07 -36.45 16.47
N ALA A 113 19.87 -37.49 16.74
CA ALA A 113 21.30 -37.36 16.99
C ALA A 113 22.14 -37.13 15.71
N ASP A 114 21.61 -37.43 14.51
CA ASP A 114 22.33 -37.28 13.23
C ASP A 114 22.08 -35.92 12.55
N SER A 115 21.08 -35.16 12.99
CA SER A 115 20.88 -33.76 12.62
C SER A 115 21.87 -32.88 13.39
N ARG A 116 23.02 -32.64 12.75
CA ARG A 116 24.13 -31.76 13.19
C ARG A 116 23.66 -30.59 14.07
N THR A 117 23.76 -30.75 15.38
CA THR A 117 23.82 -29.64 16.35
C THR A 117 25.28 -29.21 16.44
N SER A 118 25.81 -28.57 15.39
CA SER A 118 27.09 -27.85 15.48
C SER A 118 26.80 -26.37 15.53
N THR A 119 26.46 -25.88 16.72
CA THR A 119 26.39 -24.46 17.09
C THR A 119 27.78 -23.92 17.46
N ALA A 120 28.84 -24.39 16.80
CA ALA A 120 30.16 -23.81 16.99
C ALA A 120 30.22 -22.45 16.26
N LYS A 121 30.22 -21.38 17.06
CA LYS A 121 30.56 -20.01 16.65
C LYS A 121 32.03 -20.00 16.17
N PRO A 122 32.36 -19.41 15.01
CA PRO A 122 33.75 -19.28 14.59
C PRO A 122 34.46 -18.23 15.46
N ASP A 123 35.65 -18.60 15.95
CA ASP A 123 36.63 -17.73 16.60
C ASP A 123 37.43 -16.95 15.55
#